data_AF-A0A1D9H1T5-F1
#
_entry.id   AF-A0A1D9H1T5-F1
#
_cell.length_a   1.000
_cell.length_b   1.000
_cell.length_c   1.000
_cell.angle_alpha   90.00
_cell.angle_beta   90.00
_cell.angle_gamma   90.00
#
_symmetry.space_group_name_H-M   'P 1'
#
loop_
_entity.id
_entity.type
_entity.pdbx_description
1 polymer ?
#
loop_
_entity_poly.entity_id
_entity_poly.type
_entity_poly.pdbx_seq_one_letter_code
_entity_poly.pdbx_strand_id
1 'polypeptide(L)'
;MAVTDTHEEKETLAVDVLLPGHEPRATTALFERTKKQLIAREGGRCYVCGATAQESGQPLEAHHHPIERSLANMIDWPAVQAAARAGALGPHAAAFDWAAFDPADPYTFVDDMTVNGLLLCRQHHTGKDAGIHALPFPLWLAQKFGREGYQFTPGEVIHHAT
;
A
#
# COMPACT_ATOMS: atom_id res chain seq x y z
N MET A 1 -7.42 28.72 -4.09
CA MET A 1 -7.22 28.99 -5.53
C MET A 1 -7.51 27.70 -6.29
N ALA A 2 -8.31 27.74 -7.35
CA ALA A 2 -8.45 26.58 -8.25
C ALA A 2 -7.13 26.38 -9.02
N VAL A 3 -6.76 25.14 -9.32
CA VAL A 3 -5.69 24.87 -10.32
C VAL A 3 -6.36 25.04 -11.68
N THR A 4 -6.07 26.13 -12.37
CA THR A 4 -6.71 26.47 -13.65
C THR A 4 -5.87 26.09 -14.87
N ASP A 5 -4.57 25.89 -14.66
CA ASP A 5 -3.61 25.48 -15.70
C ASP A 5 -3.09 24.08 -15.39
N THR A 6 -3.24 23.17 -16.35
CA THR A 6 -2.74 21.79 -16.27
C THR A 6 -1.75 21.54 -17.40
N HIS A 7 -0.59 20.97 -17.09
CA HIS A 7 0.28 20.36 -18.10
C HIS A 7 0.05 18.85 -18.07
N GLU A 8 -0.18 18.26 -19.24
CA GLU A 8 -0.32 16.80 -19.37
C GLU A 8 1.08 16.17 -19.37
N GLU A 9 1.32 15.26 -18.43
CA GLU A 9 2.44 14.33 -18.47
C GLU A 9 1.92 12.98 -18.97
N LYS A 10 2.44 12.52 -20.12
CA LYS A 10 2.08 11.24 -20.71
C LYS A 10 3.33 10.43 -21.00
N GLU A 11 3.46 9.31 -20.29
CA GLU A 11 4.62 8.45 -20.37
C GLU A 11 4.23 6.99 -20.64
N THR A 12 5.15 6.23 -21.22
CA THR A 12 5.06 4.77 -21.29
C THR A 12 6.13 4.19 -20.39
N LEU A 13 5.73 3.51 -19.32
CA LEU A 13 6.65 2.82 -18.43
C LEU A 13 6.73 1.33 -18.79
N ALA A 14 7.94 0.83 -19.00
CA ALA A 14 8.22 -0.61 -19.11
C ALA A 14 9.04 -1.03 -17.88
N VAL A 15 8.52 -1.98 -17.12
CA VAL A 15 9.18 -2.55 -15.93
C VAL A 15 9.55 -3.99 -16.23
N ASP A 16 10.86 -4.28 -16.23
CA ASP A 16 11.40 -5.64 -16.36
C ASP A 16 12.21 -5.96 -15.11
N VAL A 17 11.69 -6.85 -14.27
CA VAL A 17 12.25 -7.19 -12.96
C VAL A 17 12.33 -8.70 -12.82
N LEU A 18 13.50 -9.19 -12.46
CA LEU A 18 13.72 -10.59 -12.11
C LEU A 18 13.30 -10.82 -10.66
N LEU A 19 12.02 -11.13 -10.46
CA LEU A 19 11.49 -11.46 -9.13
C LEU A 19 12.12 -12.76 -8.61
N PRO A 20 12.47 -12.86 -7.32
CA PRO A 20 12.93 -14.12 -6.75
C PRO A 20 11.82 -15.16 -6.85
N GLY A 21 12.19 -16.43 -7.07
CA GLY A 21 11.24 -17.53 -6.95
C GLY A 21 10.64 -17.54 -5.55
N HIS A 22 9.32 -17.68 -5.46
CA HIS A 22 8.59 -17.73 -4.20
C HIS A 22 7.47 -18.77 -4.29
N GLU A 23 7.04 -19.27 -3.14
CA GLU A 23 5.91 -20.19 -3.09
C GLU A 23 4.63 -19.53 -3.64
N PRO A 24 3.72 -20.31 -4.25
CA PRO A 24 2.41 -19.79 -4.64
C PRO A 24 1.74 -19.08 -3.47
N ARG A 25 1.09 -17.95 -3.77
CA ARG A 25 0.39 -17.18 -2.75
C ARG A 25 -0.72 -18.04 -2.14
N ALA A 26 -0.60 -18.30 -0.84
CA ALA A 26 -1.68 -18.79 0.00
C ALA A 26 -2.09 -17.68 0.97
N THR A 27 -3.39 -17.48 1.13
CA THR A 27 -3.91 -16.60 2.20
C THR A 27 -3.68 -17.30 3.53
N THR A 28 -2.84 -16.70 4.39
CA THR A 28 -2.54 -17.26 5.72
C THR A 28 -3.59 -16.85 6.75
N ALA A 29 -3.77 -17.65 7.79
CA ALA A 29 -4.65 -17.31 8.91
C ALA A 29 -4.20 -16.02 9.63
N LEU A 30 -2.90 -15.74 9.62
CA LEU A 30 -2.33 -14.47 10.09
C LEU A 30 -2.90 -13.31 9.27
N PHE A 31 -2.76 -13.36 7.93
CA PHE A 31 -3.27 -12.32 7.02
C PHE A 31 -4.77 -12.08 7.19
N GLU A 32 -5.60 -13.13 7.24
CA GLU A 32 -7.05 -12.96 7.37
C GLU A 32 -7.45 -12.27 8.67
N ARG A 33 -6.77 -12.63 9.78
CA ARG A 33 -7.01 -12.03 11.09
C ARG A 33 -6.55 -10.58 11.12
N THR A 34 -5.32 -10.31 10.70
CA THR A 34 -4.71 -8.98 10.79
C THR A 34 -5.29 -8.01 9.77
N LYS A 35 -5.78 -8.49 8.62
CA LYS A 35 -6.57 -7.67 7.67
C LYS A 35 -7.80 -7.05 8.35
N LYS A 36 -8.52 -7.80 9.18
CA LYS A 36 -9.69 -7.27 9.90
C LYS A 36 -9.26 -6.21 10.92
N GLN A 37 -8.13 -6.41 11.58
CA GLN A 37 -7.56 -5.46 12.53
C GLN A 37 -7.09 -4.18 11.82
N LEU A 38 -6.45 -4.29 10.65
CA LEU A 38 -6.10 -3.18 9.79
C LEU A 38 -7.36 -2.37 9.40
N ILE A 39 -8.41 -3.04 8.92
CA ILE A 39 -9.68 -2.39 8.58
C ILE A 39 -10.24 -1.60 9.77
N ALA A 40 -10.24 -2.21 10.96
CA ALA A 40 -10.71 -1.53 12.17
C ALA A 40 -9.82 -0.34 12.56
N ARG A 41 -8.49 -0.49 12.51
CA ARG A 41 -7.50 0.55 12.83
C ARG A 41 -7.66 1.78 11.94
N GLU A 42 -7.84 1.58 10.64
CA GLU A 42 -7.98 2.66 9.66
C GLU A 42 -9.43 3.20 9.56
N GLY A 43 -10.33 2.76 10.44
CA GLY A 43 -11.74 3.17 10.42
C GLY A 43 -12.49 2.72 9.16
N GLY A 44 -12.00 1.68 8.47
CA GLY A 44 -12.58 1.18 7.24
C GLY A 44 -12.50 2.19 6.09
N ARG A 45 -11.43 2.97 6.02
CA ARG A 45 -11.23 4.01 5.01
C ARG A 45 -9.95 3.79 4.20
N CYS A 46 -10.04 4.07 2.90
CA CYS A 46 -8.88 4.07 2.00
C CYS A 46 -7.83 5.08 2.47
N TYR A 47 -6.56 4.69 2.48
CA TYR A 47 -5.45 5.57 2.84
C TYR A 47 -5.35 6.80 1.93
N VAL A 48 -5.67 6.69 0.64
CA VAL A 48 -5.51 7.79 -0.31
C VAL A 48 -6.68 8.76 -0.26
N CYS A 49 -7.90 8.30 -0.56
CA CYS A 49 -9.07 9.16 -0.70
C CYS A 49 -10.00 9.20 0.52
N GLY A 50 -9.73 8.41 1.57
CA GLY A 50 -10.61 8.33 2.74
C GLY A 50 -11.94 7.60 2.52
N ALA A 51 -12.26 7.17 1.29
CA ALA A 51 -13.52 6.50 0.98
C ALA A 51 -13.64 5.15 1.72
N THR A 52 -14.84 4.88 2.21
CA THR A 52 -15.27 3.59 2.73
C THR A 52 -15.51 2.58 1.61
N ALA A 53 -15.73 1.30 1.99
CA ALA A 53 -16.13 0.28 1.04
C ALA A 53 -17.45 0.61 0.31
N GLN A 54 -18.38 1.25 1.03
CA GLN A 54 -19.67 1.68 0.49
C GLN A 54 -19.50 2.81 -0.53
N GLU A 55 -18.73 3.85 -0.19
CA GLU A 55 -18.49 5.01 -1.08
C GLU A 55 -17.68 4.61 -2.32
N SER A 56 -16.71 3.69 -2.18
CA SER A 56 -15.94 3.17 -3.31
C SER A 56 -16.64 2.03 -4.09
N GLY A 57 -17.82 1.59 -3.63
CA GLY A 57 -18.62 0.55 -4.28
C GLY A 57 -18.04 -0.87 -4.25
N GLN A 58 -16.93 -1.10 -3.52
CA GLN A 58 -16.23 -2.38 -3.43
C GLN A 58 -15.58 -2.56 -2.05
N PRO A 59 -15.36 -3.79 -1.57
CA PRO A 59 -14.60 -4.02 -0.34
C PRO A 59 -13.19 -3.40 -0.40
N LEU A 60 -12.73 -2.81 0.71
CA LEU A 60 -11.34 -2.35 0.82
C LEU A 60 -10.36 -3.53 0.84
N GLU A 61 -9.18 -3.27 0.31
CA GLU A 61 -8.11 -4.22 0.06
C GLU A 61 -6.92 -3.91 0.97
N ALA A 62 -6.31 -4.95 1.54
CA ALA A 62 -5.07 -4.82 2.30
C ALA A 62 -3.89 -5.02 1.34
N HIS A 63 -3.05 -4.00 1.26
CA HIS A 63 -1.81 -3.97 0.48
C HIS A 63 -0.61 -4.22 1.39
N HIS A 64 0.35 -5.02 0.92
CA HIS A 64 1.62 -5.28 1.60
C HIS A 64 2.55 -4.06 1.49
N HIS A 65 2.72 -3.27 2.55
CA HIS A 65 3.55 -2.07 2.54
C HIS A 65 4.27 -1.88 3.88
N PRO A 66 5.59 -1.58 3.89
CA PRO A 66 6.43 -1.27 2.73
C PRO A 66 7.05 -2.48 2.03
N ILE A 67 6.91 -3.69 2.58
CA ILE A 67 7.55 -4.90 2.02
C ILE A 67 6.51 -5.76 1.30
N GLU A 68 6.67 -5.86 -0.03
CA GLU A 68 5.82 -6.69 -0.88
C GLU A 68 6.01 -8.18 -0.61
N ARG A 69 4.91 -8.93 -0.63
CA ARG A 69 4.96 -10.38 -0.38
C ARG A 69 5.82 -11.13 -1.40
N SER A 70 5.72 -10.80 -2.68
CA SER A 70 6.47 -11.45 -3.76
C SER A 70 7.98 -11.19 -3.68
N LEU A 71 8.40 -10.16 -2.93
CA LEU A 71 9.80 -9.79 -2.77
C LEU A 71 10.41 -10.36 -1.49
N ALA A 72 9.65 -11.04 -0.62
CA ALA A 72 10.12 -11.49 0.69
C ALA A 72 11.44 -12.29 0.63
N ASN A 73 11.64 -13.09 -0.42
CA ASN A 73 12.84 -13.92 -0.61
C ASN A 73 14.10 -13.14 -1.05
N MET A 74 13.97 -11.87 -1.47
CA MET A 74 15.12 -11.01 -1.80
C MET A 74 15.49 -10.01 -0.68
N ILE A 75 14.74 -9.96 0.41
CA ILE A 75 14.90 -8.95 1.45
C ILE A 75 16.09 -9.25 2.36
N ASP A 76 16.92 -8.23 2.58
CA ASP A 76 17.88 -8.18 3.70
C ASP A 76 17.14 -7.81 5.00
N TRP A 77 16.75 -8.84 5.75
CA TRP A 77 15.98 -8.68 6.98
C TRP A 77 16.69 -7.90 8.09
N PRO A 78 18.00 -8.09 8.36
CA PRO A 78 18.76 -7.20 9.22
C PRO A 78 18.62 -5.71 8.85
N ALA A 79 18.66 -5.37 7.56
CA ALA A 79 18.47 -3.99 7.11
C ALA A 79 17.05 -3.49 7.38
N VAL A 80 16.02 -4.30 7.11
CA VAL A 80 14.62 -3.97 7.42
C VAL A 80 14.41 -3.76 8.91
N GLN A 81 14.96 -4.63 9.76
CA GLN A 81 14.88 -4.50 11.22
C GLN A 81 15.52 -3.19 11.70
N ALA A 82 16.69 -2.83 11.16
CA ALA A 82 17.36 -1.57 11.49
C ALA A 82 16.52 -0.35 11.06
N ALA A 83 15.98 -0.37 9.83
CA ALA A 83 15.13 0.71 9.31
C ALA A 83 13.83 0.85 10.11
N ALA A 84 13.19 -0.26 10.49
CA ALA A 84 11.99 -0.27 11.31
C ALA A 84 12.26 0.33 12.69
N ARG A 85 13.34 -0.09 13.38
CA ARG A 85 13.73 0.47 14.69
C ARG A 85 14.09 1.95 14.63
N ALA A 86 14.62 2.42 13.50
CA ALA A 86 14.87 3.83 13.24
C ALA A 86 13.59 4.62 12.90
N GLY A 87 12.44 3.96 12.79
CA GLY A 87 11.14 4.57 12.46
C GLY A 87 10.92 4.83 10.97
N ALA A 88 11.85 4.42 10.09
CA ALA A 88 11.79 4.68 8.65
C ALA A 88 10.61 3.95 7.97
N LEU A 89 10.12 2.85 8.57
CA LEU A 89 8.99 2.07 8.07
C LEU A 89 7.68 2.38 8.81
N GLY A 90 7.68 3.43 9.63
CA GLY A 90 6.52 3.84 10.43
C GLY A 90 6.42 3.17 11.81
N PRO A 91 5.52 3.67 12.66
CA PRO A 91 5.45 3.29 14.08
C PRO A 91 5.01 1.84 14.30
N HIS A 92 4.19 1.28 13.41
CA HIS A 92 3.72 -0.11 13.55
C HIS A 92 4.83 -1.12 13.28
N ALA A 93 5.62 -0.92 12.21
CA ALA A 93 6.81 -1.72 11.96
C ALA A 93 7.85 -1.54 13.08
N ALA A 94 8.02 -0.33 13.62
CA ALA A 94 8.92 -0.07 14.74
C ALA A 94 8.52 -0.84 16.02
N ALA A 95 7.21 -1.01 16.26
CA ALA A 95 6.66 -1.71 17.41
C ALA A 95 6.57 -3.24 17.26
N PHE A 96 6.90 -3.79 16.08
CA PHE A 96 6.92 -5.23 15.85
C PHE A 96 7.93 -5.94 16.77
N ASP A 97 7.65 -7.18 17.16
CA ASP A 97 8.56 -7.99 17.99
C ASP A 97 9.73 -8.54 17.16
N TRP A 98 10.65 -7.63 16.86
CA TRP A 98 11.88 -7.91 16.15
C TRP A 98 12.84 -8.85 16.89
N ALA A 99 12.63 -9.11 18.19
CA ALA A 99 13.44 -10.06 18.95
C ALA A 99 12.96 -11.50 18.71
N ALA A 100 11.66 -11.71 18.48
CA ALA A 100 11.06 -13.00 18.14
C ALA A 100 11.02 -13.29 16.63
N PHE A 101 11.36 -12.32 15.79
CA PHE A 101 11.33 -12.47 14.33
C PHE A 101 12.38 -13.48 13.82
N ASP A 102 11.93 -14.45 13.01
CA ASP A 102 12.79 -15.40 12.31
C ASP A 102 12.86 -15.04 10.81
N PRO A 103 14.03 -14.63 10.28
CA PRO A 103 14.17 -14.35 8.85
C PRO A 103 14.01 -15.57 7.95
N ALA A 104 14.05 -16.81 8.49
CA ALA A 104 13.71 -18.02 7.74
C ALA A 104 12.19 -18.20 7.55
N ASP A 105 11.37 -17.53 8.37
CA ASP A 105 9.92 -17.42 8.22
C ASP A 105 9.48 -15.94 8.19
N PRO A 106 9.79 -15.22 7.10
CA PRO A 106 9.53 -13.79 6.99
C PRO A 106 8.03 -13.44 7.00
N TYR A 107 7.17 -14.43 6.76
CA TYR A 107 5.73 -14.23 6.64
C TYR A 107 5.06 -13.91 7.97
N THR A 108 5.74 -14.14 9.09
CA THR A 108 5.34 -13.63 10.41
C THR A 108 5.29 -12.09 10.47
N PHE A 109 6.10 -11.40 9.67
CA PHE A 109 6.03 -9.95 9.47
C PHE A 109 5.24 -9.60 8.20
N VAL A 110 5.56 -10.22 7.07
CA VAL A 110 5.02 -9.83 5.76
C VAL A 110 3.50 -9.95 5.72
N ASP A 111 2.92 -11.03 6.25
CA ASP A 111 1.46 -11.21 6.26
C ASP A 111 0.76 -10.56 7.45
N ASP A 112 1.51 -9.99 8.40
CA ASP A 112 0.90 -9.24 9.49
C ASP A 112 0.53 -7.83 9.00
N MET A 113 -0.73 -7.69 8.59
CA MET A 113 -1.29 -6.43 8.11
C MET A 113 -1.40 -5.36 9.20
N THR A 114 -1.15 -5.69 10.47
CA THR A 114 -1.04 -4.66 11.52
C THR A 114 0.30 -3.94 11.49
N VAL A 115 1.35 -4.53 10.90
CA VAL A 115 2.70 -3.92 10.82
C VAL A 115 3.19 -3.68 9.40
N ASN A 116 2.72 -4.47 8.43
CA ASN A 116 3.09 -4.38 7.01
C ASN A 116 1.85 -4.19 6.10
N GLY A 117 0.78 -3.58 6.62
CA GLY A 117 -0.49 -3.42 5.92
C GLY A 117 -0.87 -1.96 5.68
N LEU A 118 -1.30 -1.69 4.46
CA LEU A 118 -1.90 -0.42 4.02
C LEU A 118 -3.29 -0.68 3.44
N LEU A 119 -4.30 0.04 3.92
CA LEU A 119 -5.69 -0.17 3.48
C LEU A 119 -6.03 0.74 2.30
N LEU A 120 -6.50 0.15 1.20
CA LEU A 120 -6.77 0.87 -0.04
C LEU A 120 -8.13 0.47 -0.62
N CYS A 121 -8.79 1.39 -1.32
CA CYS A 121 -9.88 0.99 -2.23
C CYS A 121 -9.28 0.44 -3.53
N ARG A 122 -10.10 -0.31 -4.29
CA ARG A 122 -9.67 -0.97 -5.53
C ARG A 122 -9.01 -0.02 -6.53
N GLN A 123 -9.50 1.22 -6.66
CA GLN A 123 -8.92 2.25 -7.54
C GLN A 123 -7.48 2.58 -7.15
N HIS A 124 -7.23 2.87 -5.88
CA HIS A 124 -5.89 3.25 -5.40
C HIS A 124 -4.96 2.06 -5.15
N HIS A 125 -5.48 0.83 -5.18
CA HIS A 125 -4.67 -0.38 -5.11
C HIS A 125 -4.25 -0.88 -6.50
N THR A 126 -5.21 -1.33 -7.32
CA THR A 126 -4.95 -1.98 -8.61
C THR A 126 -5.55 -1.22 -9.81
N GLY A 127 -6.04 0.01 -9.60
CA GLY A 127 -6.54 0.83 -10.69
C GLY A 127 -5.43 1.14 -11.69
N LYS A 128 -5.71 0.95 -12.98
CA LYS A 128 -4.73 1.05 -14.06
C LYS A 128 -3.97 2.38 -14.07
N ASP A 129 -4.64 3.48 -13.76
CA ASP A 129 -4.09 4.84 -13.87
C ASP A 129 -4.11 5.59 -12.52
N ALA A 130 -4.34 4.88 -11.41
CA ALA A 130 -4.51 5.46 -10.07
C ALA A 130 -3.88 4.61 -8.94
N GLY A 131 -3.59 3.34 -9.24
CA GLY A 131 -3.18 2.33 -8.27
C GLY A 131 -1.71 2.39 -7.91
N ILE A 132 -1.39 1.96 -6.68
CA ILE A 132 0.00 1.86 -6.19
C ILE A 132 0.85 0.89 -7.02
N HIS A 133 0.21 -0.12 -7.63
CA HIS A 133 0.88 -1.08 -8.52
C HIS A 133 1.06 -0.57 -9.96
N ALA A 134 0.56 0.62 -10.29
CA ALA A 134 0.58 1.15 -11.65
C ALA A 134 1.34 2.48 -11.78
N LEU A 135 1.19 3.36 -10.79
CA LEU A 135 1.82 4.68 -10.82
C LEU A 135 3.17 4.70 -10.10
N PRO A 136 4.16 5.46 -10.59
CA PRO A 136 5.34 5.83 -9.81
C PRO A 136 4.93 6.41 -8.45
N PHE A 137 5.61 5.99 -7.39
CA PHE A 137 5.22 6.32 -6.01
C PHE A 137 4.96 7.82 -5.75
N PRO A 138 5.76 8.78 -6.26
CA PRO A 138 5.47 10.20 -6.06
C PRO A 138 4.14 10.65 -6.68
N LEU A 139 3.78 10.15 -7.86
CA LEU A 139 2.51 10.43 -8.52
C LEU A 139 1.35 9.78 -7.77
N TRP A 140 1.53 8.52 -7.36
CA TRP A 140 0.54 7.81 -6.58
C TRP A 140 0.21 8.53 -5.26
N LEU A 141 1.24 8.97 -4.53
CA LEU A 141 1.09 9.66 -3.25
C LEU A 141 0.48 11.06 -3.42
N ALA A 142 0.73 11.74 -4.54
CA ALA A 142 0.18 13.06 -4.82
C ALA A 142 -1.36 13.07 -4.78
N GLN A 143 -2.02 11.99 -5.20
CA GLN A 143 -3.49 11.84 -5.14
C GLN A 143 -4.05 12.09 -3.73
N LYS A 144 -3.34 11.62 -2.68
CA LYS A 144 -3.77 11.76 -1.28
C LYS A 144 -3.85 13.21 -0.82
N PHE A 145 -3.01 14.08 -1.38
CA PHE A 145 -2.91 15.49 -1.00
C PHE A 145 -3.40 16.44 -2.09
N GLY A 146 -3.83 15.88 -3.23
CA GLY A 146 -4.36 16.63 -4.35
C GLY A 146 -5.64 17.38 -3.96
N ARG A 147 -5.91 18.48 -4.65
CA ARG A 147 -7.09 19.29 -4.37
C ARG A 147 -8.36 18.55 -4.80
N GLU A 148 -9.40 18.63 -3.98
CA GLU A 148 -10.75 18.17 -4.32
C GLU A 148 -11.18 18.69 -5.70
N GLY A 149 -11.73 17.80 -6.53
CA GLY A 149 -12.20 18.13 -7.88
C GLY A 149 -11.10 18.24 -8.95
N TYR A 150 -9.84 17.98 -8.63
CA TYR A 150 -8.75 18.02 -9.61
C TYR A 150 -8.82 16.81 -10.56
N GLN A 151 -8.81 17.05 -11.87
CA GLN A 151 -8.69 15.99 -12.87
C GLN A 151 -7.24 15.47 -12.87
N PHE A 152 -7.00 14.34 -12.19
CA PHE A 152 -5.66 13.79 -12.03
C PHE A 152 -5.22 12.95 -13.23
N THR A 153 -6.10 12.07 -13.70
CA THR A 153 -5.93 11.33 -14.96
C THR A 153 -7.20 11.48 -15.80
N PRO A 154 -7.22 11.08 -17.09
CA PRO A 154 -8.45 11.11 -17.89
C PRO A 154 -9.63 10.34 -17.29
N GLY A 155 -9.36 9.36 -16.41
CA GLY A 155 -10.38 8.52 -15.76
C GLY A 155 -10.67 8.89 -14.30
N GLU A 156 -9.94 9.85 -13.72
CA GLU A 156 -10.02 10.15 -12.28
C GLU A 156 -10.10 11.65 -12.01
N VAL A 157 -11.14 12.01 -11.25
CA VAL A 157 -11.22 13.28 -10.53
C VAL A 157 -10.95 12.98 -9.06
N ILE A 158 -10.04 13.74 -8.45
CA ILE A 158 -9.69 13.59 -7.04
C ILE A 158 -10.91 13.92 -6.19
N HIS A 159 -11.26 12.98 -5.33
CA HIS A 159 -12.29 13.12 -4.31
C HIS A 159 -11.76 12.61 -2.98
N HIS A 160 -11.93 13.41 -1.93
CA HIS A 160 -11.66 13.05 -0.55
C HIS A 160 -12.97 12.89 0.18
N ALA A 161 -13.20 11.70 0.75
CA ALA A 161 -14.34 11.49 1.62
C ALA A 161 -14.22 12.40 2.84
N THR A 162 -15.31 13.10 3.15
CA THR A 162 -15.46 13.95 4.33
C THR A 162 -15.59 13.15 5.62
#